data_AF-A0AAV0UBV9-F1
#
_entry.id   AF-A0AAV0UBV9-F1
#
_cell.length_a   1.000
_cell.length_b   1.000
_cell.length_c   1.000
_cell.angle_alpha   90.00
_cell.angle_beta   90.00
_cell.angle_gamma   90.00
#
_symmetry.space_group_name_H-M   'P 1'
#
loop_
_entity.id
_entity.type
_entity.pdbx_description
1 polymer ?
#
loop_
_entity_poly.entity_id
_entity_poly.type
_entity_poly.pdbx_seq_one_letter_code
_entity_poly.pdbx_strand_id
1 'polypeptide(L)'
;MARSDFGQLSEPEARLASITAQPALIAPVLRNDQAESEKAMIDHAILRAYSEAPASSHSESTQFLSRLRMDYPEEIPPASQLLCSIYENEPHRDVGCAYALMDLFFRTHTPSIYHDPVKVSALTDNVHPVRLRFCEFLLWSDATIHALCVGDLGTRLEPFLPPSVAVAFGLVVCDDPVSDGDDTDDNGSSDAAGDDDNGTEDDTDVDDVAAAAPDALTAPIATDAPAADDDTTMSSHSDEPAASHHTDASL
;
A
#
# COMPACT_ATOMS: atom_id res chain seq x y z
N MET A 1 -9.76 -21.59 -5.98
CA MET A 1 -8.70 -21.39 -4.96
C MET A 1 -9.40 -21.43 -3.61
N ALA A 2 -9.11 -22.45 -2.82
CA ALA A 2 -9.68 -22.57 -1.48
C ALA A 2 -8.91 -21.64 -0.53
N ARG A 3 -9.54 -21.22 0.58
CA ARG A 3 -8.89 -20.44 1.65
C ARG A 3 -7.59 -21.09 2.17
N SER A 4 -7.44 -22.39 1.97
CA SER A 4 -6.25 -23.22 2.24
C SER A 4 -5.02 -22.86 1.39
N ASP A 5 -5.19 -22.21 0.24
CA ASP A 5 -4.10 -22.07 -0.73
C ASP A 5 -3.24 -20.83 -0.43
N PHE A 6 -3.76 -19.82 0.28
CA PHE A 6 -3.07 -18.55 0.51
C PHE A 6 -1.78 -18.72 1.32
N GLY A 7 -1.81 -19.46 2.43
CA GLY A 7 -0.63 -19.69 3.27
C GLY A 7 0.45 -20.56 2.61
N GLN A 8 0.06 -21.33 1.58
CA GLN A 8 0.98 -22.16 0.79
C GLN A 8 1.76 -21.35 -0.26
N LEU A 9 1.32 -20.13 -0.57
CA LEU A 9 2.05 -19.24 -1.47
C LEU A 9 3.34 -18.79 -0.79
N SER A 10 4.48 -19.20 -1.34
CA SER A 10 5.81 -18.81 -0.83
C SER A 10 6.27 -17.47 -1.36
N GLU A 11 5.80 -17.06 -2.53
CA GLU A 11 6.25 -15.84 -3.20
C GLU A 11 5.39 -14.61 -2.81
N PRO A 12 5.99 -13.47 -2.42
CA PRO A 12 5.24 -12.27 -2.05
C PRO A 12 4.33 -11.75 -3.16
N GLU A 13 4.83 -11.75 -4.41
CA GLU A 13 4.07 -11.35 -5.60
C GLU A 13 2.86 -12.27 -5.86
N ALA A 14 3.00 -13.58 -5.65
CA ALA A 14 1.88 -14.52 -5.77
C ALA A 14 0.80 -14.27 -4.71
N ARG A 15 1.17 -13.93 -3.47
CA ARG A 15 0.21 -13.52 -2.43
C ARG A 15 -0.50 -12.22 -2.80
N LEU A 16 0.21 -11.23 -3.32
CA LEU A 16 -0.40 -10.00 -3.82
C LEU A 16 -1.37 -10.23 -4.98
N ALA A 17 -1.02 -11.13 -5.90
CA ALA A 17 -1.93 -11.53 -6.98
C ALA A 17 -3.22 -12.14 -6.41
N SER A 18 -3.11 -13.02 -5.40
CA SER A 18 -4.25 -13.63 -4.73
C SER A 18 -5.14 -12.60 -4.00
N ILE A 19 -4.52 -11.66 -3.26
CA ILE A 19 -5.22 -10.56 -2.60
C ILE A 19 -5.96 -9.69 -3.62
N THR A 20 -5.30 -9.32 -4.71
CA THR A 20 -5.89 -8.47 -5.76
C THR A 20 -7.05 -9.18 -6.46
N ALA A 21 -6.93 -10.48 -6.71
CA ALA A 21 -7.97 -11.25 -7.37
C ALA A 21 -9.20 -11.47 -6.47
N GLN A 22 -9.02 -11.64 -5.16
CA GLN A 22 -10.08 -12.06 -4.24
C GLN A 22 -9.99 -11.41 -2.85
N PRO A 23 -10.04 -10.06 -2.75
CA PRO A 23 -9.78 -9.34 -1.50
C PRO A 23 -10.72 -9.77 -0.36
N ALA A 24 -12.01 -9.97 -0.66
CA ALA A 24 -13.02 -10.40 0.32
C ALA A 24 -12.78 -11.81 0.88
N LEU A 25 -12.13 -12.71 0.11
CA LEU A 25 -11.81 -14.06 0.57
C LEU A 25 -10.52 -14.08 1.41
N ILE A 26 -9.59 -13.16 1.14
CA ILE A 26 -8.30 -13.09 1.86
C ILE A 26 -8.38 -12.23 3.12
N ALA A 27 -9.22 -11.19 3.17
CA ALA A 27 -9.35 -10.32 4.34
C ALA A 27 -9.59 -11.10 5.67
N PRO A 28 -10.44 -12.14 5.72
CA PRO A 28 -10.62 -12.94 6.93
C PRO A 28 -9.41 -13.81 7.28
N VAL A 29 -8.50 -14.11 6.35
CA VAL A 29 -7.24 -14.83 6.66
C VAL A 29 -6.30 -13.88 7.38
N LEU A 30 -6.02 -12.72 6.79
CA LEU A 30 -5.15 -11.69 7.38
C LEU A 30 -5.66 -11.17 8.74
N ARG A 31 -6.97 -11.24 8.98
CA ARG A 31 -7.56 -10.82 10.27
C ARG A 31 -7.52 -11.90 11.35
N ASN A 32 -7.74 -13.16 11.01
CA ASN A 32 -7.98 -14.20 12.01
C ASN A 32 -6.77 -15.13 12.24
N ASP A 33 -5.83 -15.19 11.29
CA ASP A 33 -4.61 -15.99 11.41
C ASP A 33 -3.40 -15.07 11.58
N GLN A 34 -2.96 -14.93 12.84
CA GLN A 34 -1.88 -14.02 13.19
C GLN A 34 -0.56 -14.41 12.51
N ALA A 35 -0.27 -15.71 12.38
CA ALA A 35 1.00 -16.18 11.80
C ALA A 35 1.05 -15.90 10.30
N GLU A 36 -0.04 -16.15 9.58
CA GLU A 36 -0.13 -15.83 8.16
C GLU A 36 -0.16 -14.32 7.90
N SER A 37 -0.81 -13.55 8.79
CA SER A 37 -0.82 -12.09 8.73
C SER A 37 0.58 -11.49 8.91
N GLU A 38 1.32 -11.93 9.94
CA GLU A 38 2.68 -11.50 10.22
C GLU A 38 3.64 -11.87 9.07
N LYS A 39 3.55 -13.11 8.58
CA LYS A 39 4.32 -13.56 7.41
C LYS A 39 4.03 -12.70 6.18
N ALA A 40 2.76 -12.48 5.86
CA ALA A 40 2.36 -11.65 4.71
C ALA A 40 2.83 -10.20 4.87
N MET A 41 2.77 -9.63 6.07
CA MET A 41 3.25 -8.29 6.38
C MET A 41 4.77 -8.16 6.18
N ILE A 42 5.58 -9.06 6.75
CA ILE A 42 7.04 -9.03 6.61
C ILE A 42 7.44 -9.16 5.14
N ASP A 43 6.88 -10.15 4.45
CA ASP A 43 7.16 -10.40 3.04
C ASP A 43 6.74 -9.20 2.15
N HIS A 44 5.66 -8.51 2.52
CA HIS A 44 5.21 -7.32 1.81
C HIS A 44 6.07 -6.09 2.12
N ALA A 45 6.57 -5.93 3.35
CA ALA A 45 7.51 -4.86 3.70
C ALA A 45 8.81 -4.97 2.89
N ILE A 46 9.36 -6.19 2.78
CA ILE A 46 10.54 -6.48 1.95
C ILE A 46 10.27 -6.15 0.48
N LEU A 47 9.12 -6.60 -0.05
CA LEU A 47 8.73 -6.30 -1.41
C LEU A 47 8.65 -4.79 -1.67
N ARG A 48 8.00 -4.04 -0.78
CA ARG A 48 7.88 -2.57 -0.89
C ARG A 48 9.24 -1.89 -0.92
N ALA A 49 10.14 -2.23 0.01
CA ALA A 49 11.49 -1.68 0.05
C ALA A 49 12.24 -1.93 -1.27
N TYR A 50 12.18 -3.16 -1.80
CA TYR A 50 12.78 -3.53 -3.09
C TYR A 50 12.10 -2.87 -4.31
N SER A 51 10.90 -2.30 -4.14
CA SER A 51 10.15 -1.66 -5.20
C SER A 51 10.31 -0.15 -5.24
N GLU A 52 10.76 0.46 -4.14
CA GLU A 52 10.95 1.90 -3.99
C GLU A 52 12.30 2.36 -4.54
N ALA A 53 13.39 1.73 -4.14
CA ALA A 53 14.72 2.05 -4.62
C ALA A 53 15.41 0.76 -5.10
N PRO A 54 15.56 0.56 -6.42
CA PRO A 54 16.36 -0.55 -6.91
C PRO A 54 17.81 -0.28 -6.47
N ALA A 55 18.52 -1.31 -6.00
CA ALA A 55 19.96 -1.17 -5.86
C ALA A 55 20.54 -0.84 -7.25
N SER A 56 21.64 -0.09 -7.32
CA SER A 56 22.28 0.22 -8.61
C SER A 56 22.71 -1.03 -9.40
N SER A 57 22.75 -2.19 -8.73
CA SER A 57 23.01 -3.52 -9.29
C SER A 57 21.78 -4.16 -9.93
N HIS A 58 20.57 -3.73 -9.58
CA HIS A 58 19.33 -4.28 -10.12
C HIS A 58 19.09 -3.66 -11.50
N SER A 59 18.88 -4.50 -12.50
CA SER A 59 18.41 -4.04 -13.81
C SER A 59 17.05 -3.31 -13.68
N GLU A 60 16.50 -2.80 -14.79
CA GLU A 60 15.12 -2.30 -14.86
C GLU A 60 14.03 -3.39 -14.61
N SER A 61 14.40 -4.55 -14.06
CA SER A 61 13.51 -5.67 -13.78
C SER A 61 12.46 -5.31 -12.72
N THR A 62 11.19 -5.55 -13.06
CA THR A 62 10.07 -5.42 -12.13
C THR A 62 9.84 -6.65 -11.26
N GLN A 63 10.51 -7.78 -11.55
CA GLN A 63 10.30 -9.06 -10.87
C GLN A 63 11.07 -9.14 -9.55
N PHE A 64 10.35 -9.28 -8.44
CA PHE A 64 10.93 -9.26 -7.09
C PHE A 64 12.01 -10.33 -6.87
N LEU A 65 11.69 -11.61 -7.12
CA LEU A 65 12.65 -12.70 -6.87
C LEU A 65 13.89 -12.63 -7.76
N SER A 66 13.78 -12.04 -8.95
CA SER A 66 14.92 -11.82 -9.83
C SER A 66 15.91 -10.85 -9.18
N ARG A 67 15.40 -9.71 -8.67
CA ARG A 67 16.22 -8.71 -7.97
C ARG A 67 16.81 -9.25 -6.68
N LEU A 68 16.01 -9.97 -5.88
CA LEU A 68 16.47 -10.56 -4.62
C LEU A 68 17.62 -11.56 -4.85
N ARG A 69 17.57 -12.38 -5.92
CA ARG A 69 18.66 -13.30 -6.28
C ARG A 69 19.92 -12.59 -6.79
N MET A 70 19.83 -11.34 -7.25
CA MET A 70 21.03 -10.57 -7.62
C MET A 70 21.81 -10.15 -6.37
N ASP A 71 21.12 -9.80 -5.28
CA ASP A 71 21.76 -9.44 -4.01
C ASP A 71 22.22 -10.67 -3.22
N TYR A 72 21.48 -11.77 -3.35
CA TYR A 72 21.72 -13.03 -2.63
C TYR A 72 21.90 -14.19 -3.62
N PRO A 73 23.02 -14.26 -4.35
CA PRO A 73 23.23 -15.22 -5.45
C PRO A 73 23.43 -16.66 -4.98
N GLU A 74 23.90 -16.87 -3.74
CA GLU A 74 24.15 -18.21 -3.19
C GLU A 74 22.87 -18.80 -2.56
N GLU A 75 22.26 -18.05 -1.65
CA GLU A 75 21.06 -18.45 -0.91
C GLU A 75 20.31 -17.20 -0.44
N ILE A 76 18.98 -17.18 -0.64
CA ILE A 76 18.11 -16.12 -0.14
C ILE A 76 17.91 -16.33 1.37
N PRO A 77 18.30 -15.37 2.23
CA PRO A 77 18.08 -15.47 3.66
C PRO A 77 16.59 -15.56 4.04
N PRO A 78 16.26 -16.06 5.24
CA PRO A 78 14.90 -15.98 5.78
C PRO A 78 14.38 -14.54 5.81
N ALA A 79 13.06 -14.36 5.61
CA ALA A 79 12.43 -13.04 5.53
C ALA A 79 12.74 -12.12 6.72
N SER A 80 12.79 -12.65 7.94
CA SER A 80 13.17 -11.87 9.13
C SER A 80 14.60 -11.33 9.06
N GLN A 81 15.54 -12.08 8.49
CA GLN A 81 16.92 -11.62 8.30
C GLN A 81 17.01 -10.60 7.17
N LEU A 82 16.27 -10.81 6.08
CA LEU A 82 16.14 -9.83 5.00
C LEU A 82 15.61 -8.50 5.53
N LEU A 83 14.54 -8.52 6.32
CA LEU A 83 13.97 -7.32 6.93
C LEU A 83 14.99 -6.58 7.80
N CYS A 84 15.76 -7.30 8.63
CA CYS A 84 16.85 -6.72 9.42
C CYS A 84 18.00 -6.14 8.57
N SER A 85 18.26 -6.71 7.39
CA SER A 85 19.30 -6.20 6.49
C SER A 85 18.86 -4.96 5.73
N ILE A 86 17.57 -4.86 5.39
CA ILE A 86 16.98 -3.72 4.67
C ILE A 86 16.83 -2.52 5.60
N TYR A 87 16.36 -2.77 6.82
CA TYR A 87 16.13 -1.74 7.82
C TYR A 87 17.02 -2.01 9.03
N GLU A 88 18.14 -1.29 9.11
CA GLU A 88 19.15 -1.50 10.16
C GLU A 88 18.56 -1.24 11.56
N ASN A 89 17.72 -0.21 11.68
CA ASN A 89 17.14 0.23 12.95
C ASN A 89 15.77 -0.41 13.20
N GLU A 90 15.52 -0.80 14.46
CA GLU A 90 14.24 -1.36 14.90
C GLU A 90 13.05 -0.41 14.66
N PRO A 91 13.13 0.90 14.97
CA PRO A 91 12.05 1.83 14.67
C PRO A 91 11.71 1.91 13.17
N HIS A 92 12.72 1.89 12.29
CA HIS A 92 12.49 1.92 10.85
C HIS A 92 11.87 0.61 10.35
N ARG A 93 12.22 -0.54 10.95
CA ARG A 93 11.55 -1.81 10.69
C ARG A 93 10.08 -1.74 11.06
N ASP A 94 9.76 -1.22 12.23
CA ASP A 94 8.39 -1.13 12.72
C ASP A 94 7.55 -0.23 11.81
N VAL A 95 8.08 0.91 11.38
CA VAL A 95 7.42 1.82 10.42
C VAL A 95 7.26 1.15 9.05
N GLY A 96 8.30 0.51 8.50
CA GLY A 96 8.21 -0.21 7.23
C GLY A 96 7.18 -1.34 7.24
N CYS A 97 7.12 -2.11 8.34
CA CYS A 97 6.08 -3.10 8.56
C CYS A 97 4.69 -2.48 8.73
N ALA A 98 4.58 -1.31 9.38
CA ALA A 98 3.32 -0.59 9.52
C ALA A 98 2.78 -0.12 8.17
N TYR A 99 3.61 0.47 7.30
CA TYR A 99 3.24 0.80 5.92
C TYR A 99 2.81 -0.44 5.12
N ALA A 100 3.54 -1.54 5.26
CA ALA A 100 3.18 -2.80 4.61
C ALA A 100 1.81 -3.32 5.07
N LEU A 101 1.53 -3.28 6.37
CA LEU A 101 0.26 -3.72 6.93
C LEU A 101 -0.89 -2.82 6.48
N MET A 102 -0.70 -1.50 6.47
CA MET A 102 -1.70 -0.55 5.98
C MET A 102 -1.97 -0.73 4.49
N ASP A 103 -0.94 -1.00 3.69
CA ASP A 103 -1.08 -1.29 2.26
C ASP A 103 -1.96 -2.53 2.02
N LEU A 104 -1.67 -3.63 2.74
CA LEU A 104 -2.47 -4.86 2.69
C LEU A 104 -3.91 -4.64 3.18
N PHE A 105 -4.08 -3.82 4.21
CA PHE A 105 -5.39 -3.48 4.76
C PHE A 105 -6.25 -2.74 3.73
N PHE A 106 -5.73 -1.67 3.10
CA PHE A 106 -6.47 -0.93 2.09
C PHE A 106 -6.81 -1.76 0.85
N ARG A 107 -5.90 -2.64 0.39
CA ARG A 107 -6.18 -3.58 -0.70
C ARG A 107 -7.35 -4.51 -0.41
N THR A 108 -7.45 -4.96 0.83
CA THR A 108 -8.45 -5.97 1.21
C THR A 108 -9.79 -5.35 1.63
N HIS A 109 -9.77 -4.19 2.28
CA HIS A 109 -10.96 -3.56 2.87
C HIS A 109 -11.52 -2.43 2.03
N THR A 110 -10.70 -1.80 1.19
CA THR A 110 -11.12 -0.72 0.29
C THR A 110 -10.63 -0.93 -1.15
N PRO A 111 -10.77 -2.13 -1.75
CA PRO A 111 -10.20 -2.43 -3.06
C PRO A 111 -10.70 -1.50 -4.17
N SER A 112 -11.97 -1.06 -4.09
CA SER A 112 -12.58 -0.17 -5.09
C SER A 112 -12.04 1.26 -5.06
N ILE A 113 -11.37 1.66 -3.98
CA ILE A 113 -10.66 2.93 -3.82
C ILE A 113 -9.18 2.69 -4.14
N TYR A 114 -8.57 1.73 -3.45
CA TYR A 114 -7.13 1.50 -3.48
C TYR A 114 -6.57 1.23 -4.89
N HIS A 115 -7.31 0.49 -5.73
CA HIS A 115 -6.90 0.17 -7.10
C HIS A 115 -7.28 1.22 -8.15
N ASP A 116 -7.96 2.30 -7.74
CA ASP A 116 -8.38 3.38 -8.63
C ASP A 116 -7.52 4.62 -8.38
N PRO A 117 -6.55 4.93 -9.25
CA PRO A 117 -5.64 6.05 -9.06
C PRO A 117 -6.37 7.41 -9.00
N VAL A 118 -7.55 7.54 -9.62
CA VAL A 118 -8.35 8.77 -9.57
C VAL A 118 -8.94 8.95 -8.18
N LYS A 119 -9.45 7.87 -7.57
CA LYS A 119 -9.99 7.93 -6.21
C LYS A 119 -8.90 8.12 -5.17
N VAL A 120 -7.75 7.46 -5.33
CA VAL A 120 -6.59 7.71 -4.47
C VAL A 120 -6.19 9.18 -4.57
N SER A 121 -6.05 9.74 -5.77
CA SER A 121 -5.70 11.15 -5.95
C SER A 121 -6.73 12.12 -5.37
N ALA A 122 -8.02 11.76 -5.34
CA ALA A 122 -9.07 12.58 -4.75
C ALA A 122 -9.11 12.53 -3.22
N LEU A 123 -8.40 11.57 -2.60
CA LEU A 123 -8.39 11.36 -1.14
C LEU A 123 -7.06 11.76 -0.48
N THR A 124 -6.02 12.03 -1.27
CA THR A 124 -4.68 12.41 -0.77
C THR A 124 -4.42 13.92 -0.79
N ASP A 125 -5.48 14.74 -0.96
CA ASP A 125 -5.51 16.20 -0.87
C ASP A 125 -4.13 16.91 -0.91
N ASN A 126 -3.68 17.25 -2.12
CA ASN A 126 -2.39 17.91 -2.45
C ASN A 126 -1.15 17.01 -2.56
N VAL A 127 -1.22 15.74 -2.16
CA VAL A 127 -0.15 14.77 -2.46
C VAL A 127 -0.48 14.08 -3.78
N HIS A 128 0.40 14.22 -4.77
CA HIS A 128 0.29 13.46 -6.02
C HIS A 128 0.57 11.98 -5.72
N PRO A 129 -0.38 11.05 -5.96
CA PRO A 129 -0.15 9.64 -5.67
C PRO A 129 1.03 9.10 -6.48
N VAL A 130 2.01 8.53 -5.80
CA VAL A 130 3.20 7.95 -6.43
C VAL A 130 3.13 6.44 -6.34
N ARG A 131 3.21 5.79 -7.50
CA ARG A 131 3.36 4.33 -7.60
C ARG A 131 4.83 3.94 -7.51
N LEU A 132 5.15 2.92 -6.73
CA LEU A 132 6.46 2.29 -6.74
C LEU A 132 6.74 1.69 -8.14
N ARG A 133 7.93 1.93 -8.68
CA ARG A 133 8.23 1.69 -10.10
C ARG A 133 8.64 0.24 -10.38
N PHE A 134 9.29 -0.41 -9.42
CA PHE A 134 9.89 -1.74 -9.62
C PHE A 134 9.00 -2.84 -9.05
N CYS A 135 7.75 -2.87 -9.49
CA CYS A 135 6.79 -3.93 -9.17
C CYS A 135 5.80 -4.10 -10.33
N GLU A 136 5.41 -5.34 -10.62
CA GLU A 136 4.31 -5.61 -11.57
C GLU A 136 2.94 -5.27 -10.97
N PHE A 137 2.82 -5.28 -9.65
CA PHE A 137 1.61 -4.93 -8.93
C PHE A 137 1.57 -3.43 -8.62
N LEU A 138 0.37 -2.85 -8.61
CA LEU A 138 0.16 -1.50 -8.09
C LEU A 138 0.59 -1.49 -6.61
N LEU A 139 1.67 -0.80 -6.25
CA LEU A 139 2.09 -0.47 -4.89
C LEU A 139 2.17 1.05 -4.78
N TRP A 140 1.53 1.65 -3.79
CA TRP A 140 1.65 3.08 -3.50
C TRP A 140 2.88 3.36 -2.65
N SER A 141 3.53 4.51 -2.82
CA SER A 141 4.64 4.97 -1.98
C SER A 141 4.20 5.20 -0.53
N ASP A 142 5.15 5.24 0.39
CA ASP A 142 4.89 5.50 1.81
C ASP A 142 4.19 6.85 2.00
N ALA A 143 4.66 7.91 1.33
CA ALA A 143 3.97 9.21 1.32
C ALA A 143 2.50 9.15 0.85
N THR A 144 2.18 8.30 -0.12
CA THR A 144 0.80 8.12 -0.59
C THR A 144 -0.05 7.37 0.45
N ILE A 145 0.50 6.33 1.08
CA ILE A 145 -0.19 5.59 2.15
C ILE A 145 -0.39 6.47 3.38
N HIS A 146 0.61 7.24 3.77
CA HIS A 146 0.54 8.23 4.83
C HIS A 146 -0.60 9.21 4.58
N ALA A 147 -0.66 9.82 3.39
CA ALA A 147 -1.73 10.74 3.00
C ALA A 147 -3.14 10.09 3.09
N LEU A 148 -3.29 8.82 2.71
CA LEU A 148 -4.54 8.08 2.88
C LEU A 148 -4.90 7.85 4.36
N CYS A 149 -3.90 7.64 5.24
CA CYS A 149 -4.11 7.42 6.66
C CYS A 149 -4.49 8.70 7.41
N VAL A 150 -3.83 9.83 7.13
CA VAL A 150 -4.15 11.12 7.77
C VAL A 150 -5.35 11.82 7.15
N GLY A 151 -5.73 11.43 5.93
CA GLY A 151 -6.85 12.03 5.20
C GLY A 151 -8.24 11.53 5.61
N ASP A 152 -9.21 11.90 4.77
CA ASP A 152 -10.63 11.60 4.94
C ASP A 152 -10.92 10.09 5.05
N LEU A 153 -10.16 9.28 4.28
CA LEU A 153 -10.32 7.83 4.26
C LEU A 153 -9.90 7.20 5.60
N GLY A 154 -8.70 7.53 6.09
CA GLY A 154 -8.19 7.01 7.35
C GLY A 154 -9.05 7.42 8.54
N THR A 155 -9.47 8.69 8.61
CA THR A 155 -10.38 9.18 9.66
C THR A 155 -11.69 8.38 9.73
N ARG A 156 -12.25 7.98 8.57
CA ARG A 156 -13.49 7.17 8.53
C ARG A 156 -13.26 5.71 8.89
N LEU A 157 -12.06 5.18 8.64
CA LEU A 157 -11.73 3.77 8.89
C LEU A 157 -11.22 3.53 10.32
N GLU A 158 -10.58 4.51 10.95
CA GLU A 158 -9.96 4.42 12.28
C GLU A 158 -10.87 3.73 13.33
N PRO A 159 -12.18 4.05 13.46
CA PRO A 159 -13.04 3.42 14.47
C PRO A 159 -13.28 1.92 14.25
N PHE A 160 -12.95 1.40 13.06
CA PHE A 160 -13.23 0.03 12.64
C PHE A 160 -11.95 -0.82 12.48
N LEU A 161 -10.77 -0.25 12.79
CA LEU A 161 -9.51 -0.96 12.65
C LEU A 161 -9.39 -2.09 13.68
N PRO A 162 -8.99 -3.31 13.25
CA PRO A 162 -8.54 -4.35 14.18
C PRO A 162 -7.35 -3.86 15.02
N PRO A 163 -7.14 -4.35 16.25
CA PRO A 163 -6.10 -3.85 17.15
C PRO A 163 -4.69 -3.80 16.54
N SER A 164 -4.28 -4.84 15.79
CA SER A 164 -2.97 -4.88 15.12
C SER A 164 -2.83 -3.82 14.03
N VAL A 165 -3.91 -3.57 13.27
CA VAL A 165 -3.94 -2.54 12.22
C VAL A 165 -4.01 -1.15 12.84
N ALA A 166 -4.69 -0.97 13.98
CA ALA A 166 -4.75 0.30 14.68
C ALA A 166 -3.37 0.76 15.19
N VAL A 167 -2.53 -0.18 15.67
CA VAL A 167 -1.14 0.13 16.04
C VAL A 167 -0.33 0.56 14.83
N ALA A 168 -0.40 -0.18 13.71
CA ALA A 168 0.28 0.20 12.47
C ALA A 168 -0.21 1.55 11.92
N PHE A 169 -1.52 1.80 11.96
CA PHE A 169 -2.11 3.08 11.58
C PHE A 169 -1.53 4.22 12.42
N GLY A 170 -1.44 4.05 13.74
CA GLY A 170 -0.83 5.03 14.64
C GLY A 170 0.65 5.30 14.31
N LEU A 171 1.43 4.25 14.00
CA LEU A 171 2.83 4.41 13.58
C LEU A 171 2.93 5.19 12.27
N VAL A 172 2.10 4.87 11.27
CA VAL A 172 2.07 5.58 9.98
C VAL A 172 1.66 7.04 10.20
N VAL A 173 0.62 7.33 10.97
CA VAL A 173 0.16 8.71 11.22
C VAL A 173 1.19 9.56 11.98
N CYS A 174 2.03 8.94 12.81
CA CYS A 174 3.11 9.63 13.52
C CYS A 174 4.40 9.78 12.70
N ASP A 175 4.50 9.12 11.56
CA ASP A 175 5.62 9.21 10.63
C ASP A 175 5.47 10.43 9.73
N ASP A 176 6.54 11.19 9.51
CA ASP A 176 6.55 12.32 8.56
C ASP A 176 7.47 12.00 7.37
N PRO A 177 6.97 11.25 6.36
CA PRO A 177 7.81 10.78 5.26
C PRO A 177 8.28 11.92 4.33
N VAL A 178 7.80 13.16 4.52
CA VAL A 178 8.19 14.32 3.71
C VAL A 178 9.40 15.04 4.32
N SER A 179 9.59 14.95 5.64
CA SER A 179 10.66 15.67 6.34
C SER A 179 12.05 15.05 6.16
N ASP A 180 12.16 13.77 5.85
CA ASP A 180 13.45 13.05 5.81
C ASP A 180 14.30 13.32 4.55
N GLY A 181 13.83 14.20 3.66
CA GLY A 181 14.46 14.47 2.36
C GLY A 181 15.47 15.61 2.28
N ASP A 182 15.69 16.40 3.34
CA ASP A 182 16.42 17.68 3.25
C ASP A 182 17.70 17.79 4.08
N ASP A 183 18.13 16.72 4.78
CA ASP A 183 19.28 16.77 5.69
C ASP A 183 20.64 16.41 5.06
N THR A 184 20.73 16.28 3.74
CA THR A 184 22.03 16.10 3.04
C THR A 184 22.37 17.30 2.17
N ASP A 185 23.11 18.25 2.75
CA ASP A 185 24.34 18.87 2.19
C ASP A 185 24.59 20.30 2.69
N ASP A 186 24.69 20.50 4.02
CA ASP A 186 25.43 21.63 4.59
C ASP A 186 26.78 21.14 5.15
N ASN A 187 27.63 20.66 4.24
CA ASN A 187 29.00 20.27 4.56
C ASN A 187 29.98 20.91 3.58
N GLY A 188 30.48 22.10 3.94
CA GLY A 188 31.79 22.55 3.48
C GLY A 188 31.85 23.96 2.90
N SER A 189 31.57 24.96 3.74
CA SER A 189 32.14 26.30 3.57
C SER A 189 33.66 26.19 3.43
N SER A 190 34.18 26.51 2.24
CA SER A 190 35.57 26.92 2.07
C SER A 190 35.60 28.21 1.26
N ASP A 191 36.00 29.27 1.96
CA ASP A 191 36.30 30.58 1.43
C ASP A 191 37.28 30.47 0.25
N ALA A 192 36.85 30.92 -0.93
CA ALA A 192 37.75 31.38 -1.97
C ALA A 192 37.15 32.63 -2.62
N ALA A 193 37.75 33.76 -2.28
CA ALA A 193 37.52 35.06 -2.88
C ALA A 193 37.69 35.02 -4.41
N GLY A 194 36.79 35.70 -5.11
CA GLY A 194 36.88 35.96 -6.54
C GLY A 194 35.87 37.02 -6.91
N ASP A 195 36.32 38.29 -6.85
CA ASP A 195 35.78 39.39 -7.65
C ASP A 195 35.52 38.92 -9.08
N ASP A 196 34.34 39.21 -9.62
CA ASP A 196 34.27 39.85 -10.94
C ASP A 196 32.92 40.52 -11.15
N ASP A 197 33.03 41.84 -11.23
CA ASP A 197 32.12 42.85 -11.75
C ASP A 197 31.82 42.60 -13.23
N ASN A 198 30.54 42.53 -13.61
CA ASN A 198 30.07 43.12 -14.87
C ASN A 198 28.54 43.17 -14.92
N GLY A 199 27.99 44.39 -14.92
CA GLY A 199 26.57 44.63 -15.13
C GLY A 199 26.12 44.35 -16.55
N THR A 200 24.80 44.18 -16.72
CA THR A 200 24.05 44.70 -17.87
C THR A 200 22.59 44.79 -17.43
N GLU A 201 22.10 46.02 -17.38
CA GLU A 201 20.69 46.38 -17.32
C GLU A 201 20.04 45.96 -18.65
N ASP A 202 18.90 45.28 -18.62
CA ASP A 202 17.98 45.33 -19.75
C ASP A 202 16.53 45.30 -19.28
N ASP A 203 15.90 46.44 -19.49
CA ASP A 203 14.49 46.73 -19.34
C ASP A 203 13.69 45.91 -20.35
N THR A 204 12.71 45.13 -19.89
CA THR A 204 11.52 44.88 -20.71
C THR A 204 10.26 45.01 -19.87
N ASP A 205 9.70 46.20 -20.07
CA ASP A 205 8.35 46.65 -19.82
C ASP A 205 7.24 45.72 -20.35
N VAL A 206 6.16 45.69 -19.56
CA VAL A 206 4.73 45.52 -19.88
C VAL A 206 4.28 44.46 -20.90
N ASP A 207 3.38 43.57 -20.46
CA ASP A 207 2.02 43.64 -21.01
C ASP A 207 0.94 43.13 -20.05
N ASP A 208 -0.07 43.98 -19.97
CA ASP A 208 -1.31 43.96 -19.21
C ASP A 208 -2.36 43.20 -20.01
N VAL A 209 -2.89 42.09 -19.48
CA VAL A 209 -4.15 41.52 -19.98
C VAL A 209 -5.04 41.08 -18.82
N ALA A 210 -5.84 42.07 -18.43
CA ALA A 210 -7.20 42.00 -17.92
C ALA A 210 -7.95 40.64 -17.98
N ALA A 211 -8.54 40.33 -16.82
CA ALA A 211 -9.96 40.02 -16.61
C ALA A 211 -10.65 38.94 -17.46
N ALA A 212 -11.14 37.89 -16.78
CA ALA A 212 -12.58 37.72 -16.55
C ALA A 212 -12.87 36.44 -15.75
N ALA A 213 -13.43 36.59 -14.55
CA ALA A 213 -14.37 35.62 -14.00
C ALA A 213 -15.76 35.91 -14.61
N PRO A 214 -16.53 34.85 -14.93
CA PRO A 214 -17.85 34.72 -14.29
C PRO A 214 -18.08 33.25 -13.87
N ASP A 215 -18.45 33.01 -12.61
CA ASP A 215 -19.80 33.10 -12.07
C ASP A 215 -20.62 31.82 -12.31
N ALA A 216 -21.07 31.30 -11.17
CA ALA A 216 -22.16 30.38 -10.88
C ALA A 216 -22.78 29.53 -12.02
N LEU A 217 -22.78 28.21 -11.81
CA LEU A 217 -23.97 27.41 -12.07
C LEU A 217 -24.11 26.24 -11.08
N THR A 218 -24.75 26.59 -9.98
CA THR A 218 -25.52 25.71 -9.10
C THR A 218 -26.63 25.04 -9.91
N ALA A 219 -26.71 23.71 -9.89
CA ALA A 219 -27.89 22.94 -10.32
C ALA A 219 -27.88 21.55 -9.65
N PRO A 220 -29.04 20.90 -9.47
CA PRO A 220 -29.42 20.34 -8.18
C PRO A 220 -29.27 18.82 -8.05
N ILE A 221 -29.24 18.43 -6.78
CA ILE A 221 -29.55 17.11 -6.22
C ILE A 221 -30.76 16.49 -6.95
N ALA A 222 -30.52 15.34 -7.58
CA ALA A 222 -31.56 14.37 -7.94
C ALA A 222 -31.36 13.13 -7.06
N THR A 223 -32.03 13.15 -5.91
CA THR A 223 -32.50 11.94 -5.23
C THR A 223 -33.42 11.18 -6.16
N ASP A 224 -33.05 9.96 -6.53
CA ASP A 224 -34.03 8.95 -6.92
C ASP A 224 -33.62 7.60 -6.33
N ALA A 225 -34.35 7.21 -5.30
CA ALA A 225 -34.37 5.87 -4.76
C ALA A 225 -35.56 5.14 -5.37
N PRO A 226 -35.37 3.97 -6.00
CA PRO A 226 -36.44 3.01 -6.11
C PRO A 226 -36.32 2.00 -4.96
N ALA A 227 -37.26 2.11 -4.03
CA ALA A 227 -37.73 1.01 -3.22
C ALA A 227 -38.45 0.00 -4.13
N ALA A 228 -38.04 -1.27 -4.06
CA ALA A 228 -38.75 -2.48 -4.50
C ALA A 228 -37.71 -3.62 -4.44
N ASP A 229 -38.00 -4.84 -4.03
CA ASP A 229 -39.19 -5.43 -3.47
C ASP A 229 -38.70 -6.62 -2.65
N ASP A 230 -39.40 -6.82 -1.55
CA ASP A 230 -39.39 -8.01 -0.72
C ASP A 230 -39.89 -9.18 -1.58
N ASP A 231 -39.05 -10.18 -1.89
CA ASP A 231 -39.59 -11.49 -2.29
C ASP A 231 -38.93 -12.63 -1.54
N THR A 232 -39.75 -13.12 -0.63
CA THR A 232 -39.62 -14.31 0.19
C THR A 232 -39.71 -15.54 -0.70
N THR A 233 -38.64 -16.35 -0.75
CA THR A 233 -38.83 -17.79 -0.95
C THR A 233 -37.98 -18.60 0.03
N MET A 234 -38.66 -19.03 1.09
CA MET A 234 -38.30 -20.18 1.90
C MET A 234 -38.16 -21.40 0.99
N SER A 235 -36.97 -21.98 0.91
CA SER A 235 -36.82 -23.35 0.41
C SER A 235 -36.16 -24.19 1.50
N SER A 236 -37.02 -24.71 2.37
CA SER A 236 -36.70 -25.79 3.29
C SER A 236 -36.54 -27.07 2.47
N HIS A 237 -35.32 -27.56 2.33
CA HIS A 237 -35.07 -28.97 2.03
C HIS A 237 -34.31 -29.61 3.17
N SER A 238 -35.12 -30.16 4.08
CA SER A 238 -34.79 -31.33 4.85
C SER A 238 -34.40 -32.47 3.90
N ASP A 239 -33.24 -33.08 4.12
CA ASP A 239 -33.14 -34.53 4.04
C ASP A 239 -31.99 -34.99 4.94
N GLU A 240 -32.41 -35.63 6.03
CA GLU A 240 -31.62 -36.40 6.98
C GLU A 240 -31.57 -37.87 6.47
N PRO A 241 -31.02 -38.83 7.23
CA PRO A 241 -29.67 -39.37 7.10
C PRO A 241 -29.63 -40.78 6.44
N ALA A 242 -28.43 -41.25 6.12
CA ALA A 242 -28.18 -42.69 5.97
C ALA A 242 -26.86 -43.09 6.65
N ALA A 243 -27.01 -43.73 7.81
CA ALA A 243 -26.00 -44.59 8.41
C ALA A 243 -25.89 -45.91 7.62
N SER A 244 -24.67 -46.40 7.40
CA SER A 244 -24.38 -47.80 7.07
C SER A 244 -22.86 -48.02 7.26
N HIS A 245 -22.45 -48.60 8.39
CA HIS A 245 -22.13 -50.02 8.59
C HIS A 245 -20.85 -50.52 7.90
N HIS A 246 -20.00 -51.12 8.75
CA HIS A 246 -19.01 -52.17 8.43
C HIS A 246 -17.76 -51.74 7.61
N THR A 247 -16.54 -52.15 7.95
CA THR A 247 -16.10 -53.49 8.36
C THR A 247 -14.89 -53.46 9.30
N ASP A 248 -14.97 -54.33 10.30
CA ASP A 248 -13.88 -55.04 10.98
C ASP A 248 -13.00 -55.81 9.97
N ALA A 249 -11.67 -55.82 10.16
CA ALA A 249 -10.79 -56.94 9.80
C ALA A 249 -9.32 -56.71 10.24
N SER A 250 -8.98 -57.36 11.35
CA SER A 250 -7.71 -57.99 11.75
C SER A 250 -6.56 -58.08 10.73
N LEU A 251 -5.34 -57.69 11.12
CA LEU A 251 -4.27 -58.56 11.68
C LEU A 251 -2.99 -57.76 11.91
#